data_AF-A0A928QAK8-F1
#
_entry.id   AF-A0A928QAK8-F1
#
_cell.length_a   1.000
_cell.length_b   1.000
_cell.length_c   1.000
_cell.angle_alpha   90.00
_cell.angle_beta   90.00
_cell.angle_gamma   90.00
#
_symmetry.space_group_name_H-M   'P 1'
#
loop_
_entity.id
_entity.type
_entity.pdbx_description
1 polymer ?
#
loop_
_entity_poly.entity_id
_entity_poly.type
_entity_poly.pdbx_seq_one_letter_code
_entity_poly.pdbx_strand_id
1 'polypeptide(L)'
;MLHMHIPNAVCFFFAADAVTSVIIPYFYGSCKCDDQERMIKMSVQPLIAYGLKKGLFPAEDAVYYENLITAMYGFDAPDALIAALPPLEEAPSLGALLEAYTVPALEKGLVPEDTVTQRDLFAAKLMGMLTPPPSRVNAVFDGLYAEDPQKATEWFYALCCANGYIQEERIAKDVKWDTPTAYGDLHITINLSKPEKDPKAIAAAAKAKSVSYPACQLCVENVGYAGRLDHPARQNLRIVPFVSAGEQWGLQYSPYAYYSQHCIALHTEHTPMKIDRKCFAQLLDFVKAFPHYFIGSNADLPIVGGSILSHAHFQGGLDCFPMTQAPVICPVVIPGFEDVTCGIVDWPMSVLRICGEECERLVALADAVLQAWRQYSDPAMKIF
;
A
#
# COMPACT_ATOMS: atom_id res chain seq x y z
N MET A 1 -24.57 -5.64 -14.21
CA MET A 1 -24.89 -4.67 -15.26
C MET A 1 -26.30 -4.15 -14.99
N LEU A 2 -26.42 -2.97 -14.40
CA LEU A 2 -27.70 -2.29 -14.18
C LEU A 2 -27.44 -0.79 -14.37
N HIS A 3 -28.10 -0.20 -15.36
CA HIS A 3 -28.15 1.24 -15.59
C HIS A 3 -29.30 1.81 -14.73
N MET A 4 -29.02 2.79 -13.90
CA MET A 4 -30.03 3.73 -13.42
C MET A 4 -29.46 5.14 -13.40
N HIS A 5 -30.20 6.04 -14.03
CA HIS A 5 -29.88 7.44 -14.25
C HIS A 5 -31.06 8.23 -13.68
N ILE A 6 -30.85 9.06 -12.66
CA ILE A 6 -31.80 10.11 -12.25
C ILE A 6 -30.99 11.36 -11.81
N PRO A 7 -31.38 12.60 -12.17
CA PRO A 7 -30.55 13.81 -12.09
C PRO A 7 -30.89 14.76 -10.93
N ASN A 8 -29.91 15.63 -10.62
CA ASN A 8 -29.99 16.96 -9.98
C ASN A 8 -30.68 17.11 -8.61
N ALA A 9 -29.87 17.44 -7.58
CA ALA A 9 -30.28 18.35 -6.51
C ALA A 9 -29.07 19.14 -6.00
N VAL A 10 -29.15 20.47 -6.13
CA VAL A 10 -28.29 21.47 -5.50
C VAL A 10 -28.88 21.78 -4.13
N CYS A 11 -28.09 21.66 -3.06
CA CYS A 11 -28.43 22.22 -1.75
C CYS A 11 -27.22 22.94 -1.16
N PHE A 12 -27.34 24.26 -1.03
CA PHE A 12 -26.49 25.09 -0.18
C PHE A 12 -26.87 24.88 1.28
N PHE A 13 -25.89 24.70 2.16
CA PHE A 13 -26.05 24.88 3.60
C PHE A 13 -25.08 25.96 4.09
N PHE A 14 -25.65 27.04 4.64
CA PHE A 14 -24.96 27.94 5.56
C PHE A 14 -25.48 27.61 6.97
N ALA A 15 -24.57 27.35 7.90
CA ALA A 15 -24.83 27.41 9.32
C ALA A 15 -23.59 27.98 10.01
N ALA A 16 -23.81 28.95 10.89
CA ALA A 16 -22.81 29.55 11.78
C ALA A 16 -23.41 29.62 13.19
N ASP A 17 -22.64 29.27 14.23
CA ASP A 17 -22.66 30.00 15.50
C ASP A 17 -21.41 29.77 16.39
N ALA A 18 -21.05 30.83 17.12
CA ALA A 18 -20.37 31.00 18.42
C ALA A 18 -18.97 30.41 18.75
N VAL A 19 -17.91 31.17 18.38
CA VAL A 19 -16.73 31.61 19.17
C VAL A 19 -16.03 30.67 20.18
N THR A 20 -14.80 30.20 19.84
CA THR A 20 -13.51 30.56 20.51
C THR A 20 -12.30 30.04 19.70
N SER A 21 -12.19 30.45 18.44
CA SER A 21 -10.91 30.38 17.72
C SER A 21 -10.92 31.40 16.59
N VAL A 22 -10.03 32.38 16.68
CA VAL A 22 -9.73 33.28 15.57
C VAL A 22 -8.88 32.47 14.59
N ILE A 23 -9.51 31.91 13.56
CA ILE A 23 -8.80 31.56 12.33
C ILE A 23 -8.52 32.90 11.66
N ILE A 24 -7.26 33.34 11.62
CA ILE A 24 -6.83 34.41 10.72
C ILE A 24 -6.69 33.73 9.35
N PRO A 25 -7.57 33.96 8.37
CA PRO A 25 -7.31 33.54 7.02
C PRO A 25 -6.25 34.50 6.48
N TYR A 26 -4.99 34.05 6.42
CA TYR A 26 -4.01 34.73 5.59
C TYR A 26 -4.39 34.47 4.13
N PHE A 27 -5.19 35.38 3.58
CA PHE A 27 -5.38 35.49 2.14
C PHE A 27 -4.00 35.61 1.48
N TYR A 28 -3.78 34.85 0.39
CA TYR A 28 -2.67 35.03 -0.54
C TYR A 28 -2.77 36.43 -1.18
N GLY A 29 -2.36 37.45 -0.42
CA GLY A 29 -1.97 38.75 -0.94
C GLY A 29 -0.46 38.71 -1.16
N SER A 30 -0.03 39.07 -2.37
CA SER A 30 1.37 39.13 -2.81
C SER A 30 2.35 39.46 -1.67
N CYS A 31 2.99 38.42 -1.13
CA CYS A 31 3.98 38.56 -0.08
C CYS A 31 5.32 38.93 -0.72
N LYS A 32 6.13 39.75 -0.04
CA LYS A 32 7.47 40.09 -0.53
C LYS A 32 8.33 38.81 -0.53
N CYS A 33 9.23 38.68 -1.51
CA CYS A 33 10.13 37.54 -1.69
C CYS A 33 10.76 37.05 -0.37
N ASP A 34 11.22 37.98 0.48
CA ASP A 34 11.88 37.69 1.76
C ASP A 34 10.96 37.01 2.80
N ASP A 35 9.66 37.35 2.82
CA ASP A 35 8.69 36.74 3.75
C ASP A 35 8.34 35.31 3.31
N GLN A 36 8.29 35.04 2.01
CA GLN A 36 8.06 33.69 1.48
C GLN A 36 9.25 32.76 1.74
N GLU A 37 10.48 33.22 1.50
CA GLU A 37 11.67 32.42 1.78
C GLU A 37 11.76 32.02 3.26
N ARG A 38 11.45 32.96 4.15
CA ARG A 38 11.39 32.71 5.58
C ARG A 38 10.34 31.67 5.95
N MET A 39 9.15 31.73 5.35
CA MET A 39 8.09 30.75 5.60
C MET A 39 8.47 29.33 5.15
N ILE A 40 9.20 29.19 4.03
CA ILE A 40 9.67 27.88 3.55
C ILE A 40 10.77 27.33 4.46
N LYS A 41 11.69 28.18 4.92
CA LYS A 41 12.74 27.76 5.83
C LYS A 41 12.18 27.37 7.21
N MET A 42 11.12 28.06 7.67
CA MET A 42 10.40 27.70 8.89
C MET A 42 9.54 26.43 8.74
N SER A 43 9.11 26.07 7.52
CA SER A 43 8.34 24.84 7.31
C SER A 43 9.21 23.59 7.40
N VAL A 44 10.54 23.68 7.21
CA VAL A 44 11.54 22.59 7.36
C VAL A 44 11.44 21.90 8.73
N GLN A 45 11.23 22.68 9.78
CA GLN A 45 11.29 22.25 11.18
C GLN A 45 10.15 21.27 11.56
N PRO A 46 8.86 21.57 11.25
CA PRO A 46 7.76 20.64 11.48
C PRO A 46 7.95 19.23 10.92
N LEU A 47 8.52 19.07 9.72
CA LEU A 47 8.70 17.75 9.13
C LEU A 47 9.83 16.96 9.80
N ILE A 48 10.90 17.64 10.24
CA ILE A 48 11.95 16.95 10.99
C ILE A 48 11.42 16.50 12.35
N ALA A 49 10.68 17.36 13.05
CA ALA A 49 10.02 17.00 14.30
C ALA A 49 9.03 15.83 14.11
N TYR A 50 8.28 15.83 13.01
CA TYR A 50 7.43 14.71 12.61
C TYR A 50 8.24 13.42 12.40
N GLY A 51 9.35 13.49 11.65
CA GLY A 51 10.23 12.35 11.38
C GLY A 51 10.81 11.73 12.65
N LEU A 52 11.26 12.56 13.61
CA LEU A 52 11.73 12.12 14.92
C LEU A 52 10.60 11.47 15.73
N LYS A 53 9.44 12.12 15.83
CA LYS A 53 8.28 11.61 16.58
C LYS A 53 7.78 10.28 16.04
N LYS A 54 7.83 10.09 14.72
CA LYS A 54 7.40 8.87 14.03
C LYS A 54 8.51 7.82 13.90
N GLY A 55 9.73 8.10 14.37
CA GLY A 55 10.85 7.17 14.27
C GLY A 55 11.32 6.90 12.84
N LEU A 56 11.11 7.84 11.91
CA LEU A 56 11.67 7.75 10.55
C LEU A 56 13.20 7.80 10.58
N PHE A 57 13.77 8.50 11.54
CA PHE A 57 15.21 8.57 11.78
C PHE A 57 15.47 8.98 13.24
N PRO A 58 16.67 8.70 13.78
CA PRO A 58 17.02 9.01 15.15
C PRO A 58 17.47 10.48 15.29
N ALA A 59 17.60 10.97 16.52
CA ALA A 59 17.90 12.37 16.80
C ALA A 59 19.23 12.87 16.22
N GLU A 60 20.21 11.97 16.09
CA GLU A 60 21.54 12.25 15.53
C GLU A 60 21.46 12.67 14.06
N ASP A 61 20.43 12.22 13.33
CA ASP A 61 20.27 12.49 11.90
C ASP A 61 19.42 13.77 11.65
N ALA A 62 18.93 14.45 12.69
CA ALA A 62 18.03 15.60 12.53
C ALA A 62 18.64 16.76 11.72
N VAL A 63 19.88 17.16 12.05
CA VAL A 63 20.61 18.22 11.34
C VAL A 63 20.95 17.79 9.91
N TYR A 64 21.22 16.50 9.69
CA TYR A 64 21.48 15.96 8.37
C TYR A 64 20.26 16.14 7.45
N TYR A 65 19.07 15.74 7.91
CA TYR A 65 17.85 15.86 7.11
C TYR A 65 17.39 17.32 6.93
N GLU A 66 17.58 18.16 7.95
CA GLU A 66 17.32 19.61 7.84
C GLU A 66 18.11 20.22 6.67
N ASN A 67 19.42 19.95 6.61
CA ASN A 67 20.28 20.44 5.52
C ASN A 67 19.85 19.92 4.15
N LEU A 68 19.46 18.64 4.05
CA LEU A 68 19.01 18.06 2.78
C LEU A 68 17.72 18.71 2.25
N ILE A 69 16.75 18.96 3.13
CA ILE A 69 15.48 19.59 2.76
C ILE A 69 15.72 21.05 2.39
N THR A 70 16.51 21.78 3.17
CA THR A 70 16.89 23.18 2.86
C THR A 70 17.55 23.28 1.48
N ALA A 71 18.51 22.38 1.17
CA ALA A 71 19.16 22.33 -0.13
C ALA A 71 18.19 21.99 -1.27
N MET A 72 17.16 21.16 -1.03
CA MET A 72 16.13 20.84 -2.03
C MET A 72 15.38 22.08 -2.52
N TYR A 73 15.20 23.09 -1.66
CA TYR A 73 14.57 24.37 -2.01
C TYR A 73 15.55 25.43 -2.55
N GLY A 74 16.82 25.07 -2.70
CA GLY A 74 17.88 25.95 -3.20
C GLY A 74 18.31 27.01 -2.19
N PHE A 75 18.15 26.76 -0.88
CA PHE A 75 18.65 27.66 0.16
C PHE A 75 20.04 27.22 0.64
N ASP A 76 20.89 28.21 0.96
CA ASP A 76 22.25 27.95 1.48
C ASP A 76 22.27 27.54 2.96
N ALA A 77 21.26 27.94 3.73
CA ALA A 77 21.16 27.65 5.17
C ALA A 77 19.69 27.70 5.66
N PRO A 78 19.35 26.94 6.72
CA PRO A 78 18.09 27.14 7.46
C PRO A 78 18.13 28.47 8.21
N ASP A 79 16.97 29.06 8.51
CA ASP A 79 16.89 30.31 9.28
C ASP A 79 17.20 30.12 10.77
N ALA A 80 16.90 28.93 11.32
CA ALA A 80 17.25 28.53 12.67
C ALA A 80 17.35 27.00 12.76
N LEU A 81 18.35 26.50 13.50
CA LEU A 81 18.53 25.06 13.75
C LEU A 81 17.47 24.51 14.70
N ILE A 82 17.03 23.27 14.44
CA ILE A 82 16.00 22.58 15.24
C ILE A 82 16.32 22.49 16.73
N ALA A 83 17.60 22.39 17.10
CA ALA A 83 18.05 22.32 18.49
C ALA A 83 17.65 23.55 19.34
N ALA A 84 17.23 24.65 18.71
CA ALA A 84 16.81 25.88 19.38
C ALA A 84 15.28 25.98 19.59
N LEU A 85 14.49 24.97 19.22
CA LEU A 85 13.04 25.08 19.13
C LEU A 85 12.29 24.25 20.19
N PRO A 86 11.12 24.72 20.63
CA PRO A 86 10.26 23.94 21.51
C PRO A 86 9.75 22.69 20.79
N PRO A 87 9.54 21.58 21.52
CA PRO A 87 8.86 20.42 20.95
C PRO A 87 7.46 20.82 20.48
N LEU A 88 7.04 20.30 19.32
CA LEU A 88 5.66 20.45 18.85
C LEU A 88 4.70 19.80 19.86
N GLU A 89 3.80 20.58 20.45
CA GLU A 89 2.73 20.07 21.33
C GLU A 89 1.83 19.09 20.57
N GLU A 90 1.43 19.45 19.35
CA GLU A 90 0.73 18.58 18.40
C GLU A 90 1.43 18.64 17.03
N ALA A 91 1.70 17.46 16.45
CA ALA A 91 2.26 17.38 15.11
C ALA A 91 1.11 17.45 14.10
N PRO A 92 1.16 18.33 13.08
CA PRO A 92 0.17 18.33 12.02
C PRO A 92 0.09 16.97 11.31
N SER A 93 -1.03 16.71 10.63
CA SER A 93 -1.16 15.50 9.82
C SER A 93 -0.10 15.49 8.70
N LEU A 94 0.28 14.30 8.21
CA LEU A 94 1.28 14.19 7.16
C LEU A 94 0.83 14.93 5.90
N GLY A 95 -0.45 14.86 5.53
CA GLY A 95 -1.00 15.61 4.40
C GLY A 95 -0.88 17.12 4.57
N ALA A 96 -1.19 17.66 5.75
CA ALA A 96 -1.05 19.08 6.04
C ALA A 96 0.42 19.54 5.97
N LEU A 97 1.35 18.72 6.47
CA LEU A 97 2.79 18.96 6.30
C LEU A 97 3.13 18.98 4.81
N LEU A 98 2.84 17.90 4.07
CA LEU A 98 3.17 17.80 2.65
C LEU A 98 2.58 18.94 1.81
N GLU A 99 1.38 19.41 2.12
CA GLU A 99 0.76 20.57 1.47
C GLU A 99 1.56 21.85 1.71
N ALA A 100 1.98 22.11 2.96
CA ALA A 100 2.80 23.26 3.32
C ALA A 100 4.17 23.28 2.61
N TYR A 101 4.70 22.12 2.21
CA TYR A 101 5.90 22.00 1.38
C TYR A 101 5.61 22.08 -0.12
N THR A 102 4.47 21.55 -0.56
CA THR A 102 4.13 21.48 -1.98
C THR A 102 3.83 22.87 -2.56
N VAL A 103 3.14 23.73 -1.80
CA VAL A 103 2.76 25.06 -2.32
C VAL A 103 3.99 25.91 -2.68
N PRO A 104 5.00 26.07 -1.81
CA PRO A 104 6.20 26.80 -2.20
C PRO A 104 7.05 26.11 -3.26
N ALA A 105 6.96 24.78 -3.34
CA ALA A 105 7.63 24.01 -4.39
C ALA A 105 7.01 24.27 -5.78
N LEU A 106 5.70 24.51 -5.87
CA LEU A 106 5.02 24.98 -7.08
C LEU A 106 5.50 26.39 -7.47
N GLU A 107 5.57 27.32 -6.51
CA GLU A 107 6.00 28.70 -6.75
C GLU A 107 7.45 28.80 -7.26
N LYS A 108 8.35 27.98 -6.70
CA LYS A 108 9.76 27.88 -7.14
C LYS A 108 9.96 27.04 -8.40
N GLY A 109 8.90 26.45 -8.97
CA GLY A 109 8.98 25.59 -10.15
C GLY A 109 9.65 24.24 -9.90
N LEU A 110 9.81 23.83 -8.64
CA LEU A 110 10.29 22.48 -8.25
C LEU A 110 9.22 21.41 -8.52
N VAL A 111 7.95 21.81 -8.47
CA VAL A 111 6.80 21.05 -8.96
C VAL A 111 6.33 21.72 -10.25
N PRO A 112 6.43 21.06 -11.42
CA PRO A 112 6.20 21.73 -12.71
C PRO A 112 4.76 22.22 -12.91
N GLU A 113 3.78 21.48 -12.40
CA GLU A 113 2.36 21.75 -12.59
C GLU A 113 1.56 21.36 -11.35
N ASP A 114 0.52 22.13 -11.05
CA ASP A 114 -0.41 21.84 -9.96
C ASP A 114 -1.40 20.74 -10.37
N THR A 115 -0.93 19.50 -10.37
CA THR A 115 -1.73 18.29 -10.65
C THR A 115 -1.54 17.26 -9.56
N VAL A 116 -2.53 16.39 -9.33
CA VAL A 116 -2.45 15.30 -8.33
C VAL A 116 -1.19 14.46 -8.55
N THR A 117 -0.90 14.07 -9.80
CA THR A 117 0.29 13.26 -10.12
C THR A 117 1.59 13.97 -9.74
N GLN A 118 1.75 15.25 -10.08
CA GLN A 118 2.99 15.99 -9.77
C GLN A 118 3.16 16.22 -8.27
N ARG A 119 2.05 16.50 -7.56
CA ARG A 119 2.06 16.59 -6.10
C ARG A 119 2.45 15.26 -5.46
N ASP A 120 1.94 14.13 -5.97
CA ASP A 120 2.28 12.79 -5.47
C ASP A 120 3.75 12.43 -5.72
N LEU A 121 4.30 12.78 -6.90
CA LEU A 121 5.72 12.62 -7.20
C LEU A 121 6.60 13.43 -6.22
N PHE A 122 6.20 14.69 -5.95
CA PHE A 122 6.92 15.56 -5.01
C PHE A 122 6.84 15.05 -3.57
N ALA A 123 5.65 14.66 -3.10
CA ALA A 123 5.46 14.10 -1.78
C ALA A 123 6.30 12.83 -1.55
N ALA A 124 6.30 11.92 -2.53
CA ALA A 124 7.13 10.72 -2.48
C ALA A 124 8.64 11.05 -2.49
N LYS A 125 9.07 12.08 -3.24
CA LYS A 125 10.46 12.57 -3.22
C LYS A 125 10.86 13.07 -1.83
N LEU A 126 10.05 13.94 -1.26
CA LEU A 126 10.29 14.52 0.07
C LEU A 126 10.33 13.41 1.14
N MET A 127 9.31 12.57 1.22
CA MET A 127 9.29 11.49 2.21
C MET A 127 10.33 10.39 1.93
N GLY A 128 10.69 10.19 0.67
CA GLY A 128 11.76 9.29 0.27
C GLY A 128 13.12 9.70 0.85
N MET A 129 13.37 11.01 0.98
CA MET A 129 14.57 11.52 1.66
C MET A 129 14.57 11.13 3.14
N LEU A 130 13.43 11.25 3.83
CA LEU A 130 13.29 10.92 5.26
C LEU A 130 13.20 9.41 5.53
N THR A 131 12.98 8.58 4.51
CA THR A 131 12.81 7.14 4.69
C THR A 131 14.18 6.46 4.83
N PRO A 132 14.43 5.67 5.90
CA PRO A 132 15.68 4.92 6.08
C PRO A 132 16.08 4.10 4.86
N PRO A 133 17.36 3.87 4.57
CA PRO A 133 17.78 2.99 3.47
C PRO A 133 17.33 1.55 3.73
N PRO A 134 17.16 0.71 2.68
CA PRO A 134 16.69 -0.67 2.82
C PRO A 134 17.49 -1.51 3.82
N SER A 135 18.83 -1.34 3.88
CA SER A 135 19.68 -2.06 4.83
C SER A 135 19.32 -1.79 6.30
N ARG A 136 19.00 -0.54 6.63
CA ARG A 136 18.56 -0.16 7.99
C ARG A 136 17.18 -0.70 8.29
N VAL A 137 16.26 -0.65 7.31
CA VAL A 137 14.91 -1.20 7.47
C VAL A 137 14.96 -2.70 7.74
N ASN A 138 15.73 -3.43 6.93
CA ASN A 138 15.88 -4.87 7.07
C ASN A 138 16.55 -5.25 8.40
N ALA A 139 17.60 -4.54 8.81
CA ALA A 139 18.25 -4.82 10.10
C ALA A 139 17.32 -4.65 11.31
N VAL A 140 16.47 -3.61 11.30
CA VAL A 140 15.46 -3.41 12.37
C VAL A 140 14.37 -4.47 12.28
N PHE A 141 13.89 -4.77 11.07
CA PHE A 141 12.89 -5.81 10.85
C PHE A 141 13.37 -7.16 11.37
N ASP A 142 14.58 -7.60 10.98
CA ASP A 142 15.16 -8.88 11.38
C ASP A 142 15.33 -8.98 12.90
N GLY A 143 15.74 -7.87 13.54
CA GLY A 143 15.85 -7.80 15.00
C GLY A 143 14.51 -7.99 15.70
N LEU A 144 13.47 -7.30 15.24
CA LEU A 144 12.10 -7.44 15.79
C LEU A 144 11.50 -8.82 15.45
N TYR A 145 11.77 -9.34 14.26
CA TYR A 145 11.25 -10.62 13.79
C TYR A 145 11.81 -11.79 14.60
N ALA A 146 13.08 -11.69 15.03
CA ALA A 146 13.69 -12.66 15.93
C ALA A 146 13.02 -12.71 17.31
N GLU A 147 12.38 -11.61 17.75
CA GLU A 147 11.56 -11.60 18.96
C GLU A 147 10.15 -12.12 18.70
N ASP A 148 9.48 -11.56 17.69
CA ASP A 148 8.11 -11.86 17.30
C ASP A 148 7.83 -11.36 15.88
N PRO A 149 7.45 -12.24 14.92
CA PRO A 149 7.07 -11.85 13.58
C PRO A 149 6.02 -10.75 13.50
N GLN A 150 5.06 -10.71 14.45
CA GLN A 150 4.02 -9.70 14.49
C GLN A 150 4.56 -8.31 14.87
N LYS A 151 5.50 -8.23 15.82
CA LYS A 151 6.15 -6.95 16.14
C LYS A 151 6.89 -6.36 14.93
N ALA A 152 7.54 -7.21 14.14
CA ALA A 152 8.28 -6.79 12.96
C ALA A 152 7.36 -6.20 11.89
N THR A 153 6.25 -6.88 11.60
CA THR A 153 5.27 -6.41 10.62
C THR A 153 4.50 -5.18 11.11
N GLU A 154 4.12 -5.11 12.38
CA GLU A 154 3.51 -3.91 12.98
C GLU A 154 4.42 -2.68 12.88
N TRP A 155 5.70 -2.84 13.22
CA TRP A 155 6.68 -1.77 13.06
C TRP A 155 6.85 -1.37 11.60
N PHE A 156 6.96 -2.34 10.69
CA PHE A 156 7.14 -2.06 9.27
C PHE A 156 5.92 -1.37 8.65
N TYR A 157 4.72 -1.77 9.04
CA TYR A 157 3.47 -1.11 8.66
C TYR A 157 3.44 0.33 9.15
N ALA A 158 3.77 0.56 10.43
CA ALA A 158 3.85 1.90 11.00
C ALA A 158 4.86 2.80 10.28
N LEU A 159 6.01 2.26 9.87
CA LEU A 159 6.99 2.96 9.04
C LEU A 159 6.40 3.36 7.67
N CYS A 160 5.72 2.44 7.00
CA CYS A 160 5.07 2.69 5.71
C CYS A 160 3.91 3.69 5.78
N CYS A 161 3.20 3.76 6.90
CA CYS A 161 2.23 4.82 7.16
C CYS A 161 2.94 6.16 7.42
N ALA A 162 3.94 6.17 8.31
CA ALA A 162 4.66 7.37 8.70
C ALA A 162 5.37 8.05 7.53
N ASN A 163 5.92 7.28 6.58
CA ASN A 163 6.59 7.80 5.41
C ASN A 163 5.63 8.12 4.23
N GLY A 164 4.32 7.99 4.44
CA GLY A 164 3.30 8.29 3.43
C GLY A 164 3.28 7.34 2.24
N TYR A 165 3.91 6.17 2.34
CA TYR A 165 3.77 5.14 1.31
C TYR A 165 2.35 4.55 1.34
N ILE A 166 1.84 4.24 2.53
CA ILE A 166 0.43 3.91 2.76
C ILE A 166 -0.34 5.23 2.93
N GLN A 167 -1.36 5.43 2.09
CA GLN A 167 -2.10 6.68 2.01
C GLN A 167 -3.24 6.75 3.03
N GLU A 168 -2.95 6.67 4.33
CA GLU A 168 -3.94 6.56 5.42
C GLU A 168 -5.02 7.66 5.36
N GLU A 169 -4.64 8.91 5.12
CA GLU A 169 -5.59 10.02 5.02
C GLU A 169 -6.54 9.91 3.82
N ARG A 170 -6.11 9.24 2.74
CA ARG A 170 -6.97 8.97 1.60
C ARG A 170 -7.84 7.75 1.84
N ILE A 171 -7.29 6.70 2.46
CA ILE A 171 -8.02 5.49 2.86
C ILE A 171 -9.12 5.82 3.88
N ALA A 172 -8.88 6.78 4.78
CA ALA A 172 -9.86 7.26 5.75
C ALA A 172 -11.10 7.91 5.09
N LYS A 173 -11.02 8.27 3.80
CA LYS A 173 -12.15 8.81 3.03
C LYS A 173 -12.96 7.70 2.32
N ASP A 174 -12.50 6.46 2.34
CA ASP A 174 -13.20 5.34 1.72
C ASP A 174 -14.59 5.16 2.33
N VAL A 175 -15.57 4.88 1.48
CA VAL A 175 -16.94 4.62 1.92
C VAL A 175 -17.10 3.13 2.15
N LYS A 176 -17.47 2.75 3.37
CA LYS A 176 -17.65 1.35 3.79
C LYS A 176 -19.04 1.15 4.37
N TRP A 177 -19.70 0.06 3.99
CA TRP A 177 -20.95 -0.36 4.60
C TRP A 177 -21.13 -1.86 4.48
N ASP A 178 -21.90 -2.41 5.41
CA ASP A 178 -22.20 -3.83 5.48
C ASP A 178 -23.67 -4.06 5.12
N THR A 179 -23.94 -5.15 4.43
CA THR A 179 -25.30 -5.56 4.08
C THR A 179 -25.50 -7.02 4.46
N PRO A 180 -26.43 -7.35 5.38
CA PRO A 180 -26.70 -8.72 5.77
C PRO A 180 -27.15 -9.57 4.58
N THR A 181 -26.62 -10.79 4.47
CA THR A 181 -27.05 -11.77 3.47
C THR A 181 -27.26 -13.14 4.10
N ALA A 182 -27.75 -14.11 3.33
CA ALA A 182 -27.88 -15.50 3.78
C ALA A 182 -26.53 -16.18 4.09
N TYR A 183 -25.41 -15.62 3.61
CA TYR A 183 -24.07 -16.20 3.73
C TYR A 183 -23.14 -15.34 4.61
N GLY A 184 -23.71 -14.54 5.51
CA GLY A 184 -23.01 -13.56 6.34
C GLY A 184 -23.09 -12.13 5.78
N ASP A 185 -22.38 -11.20 6.42
CA ASP A 185 -22.39 -9.81 6.01
C ASP A 185 -21.58 -9.60 4.72
N LEU A 186 -22.20 -8.97 3.73
CA LEU A 186 -21.52 -8.49 2.53
C LEU A 186 -20.87 -7.15 2.85
N HIS A 187 -19.55 -7.14 2.96
CA HIS A 187 -18.75 -5.94 3.12
C HIS A 187 -18.58 -5.25 1.77
N ILE A 188 -19.04 -3.99 1.65
CA ILE A 188 -18.88 -3.20 0.43
C ILE A 188 -18.00 -1.99 0.74
N THR A 189 -16.99 -1.77 -0.10
CA THR A 189 -16.05 -0.65 0.02
C THR A 189 -15.91 0.07 -1.32
N ILE A 190 -16.01 1.40 -1.30
CA ILE A 190 -15.61 2.27 -2.41
C ILE A 190 -14.25 2.88 -2.03
N ASN A 191 -13.19 2.42 -2.71
CA ASN A 191 -11.84 2.91 -2.50
C ASN A 191 -11.64 4.24 -3.24
N LEU A 192 -11.61 5.33 -2.49
CA LEU A 192 -11.34 6.69 -2.97
C LEU A 192 -9.86 7.07 -2.87
N SER A 193 -9.04 6.19 -2.28
CA SER A 193 -7.61 6.43 -2.09
C SER A 193 -6.78 6.33 -3.37
N LYS A 194 -7.25 5.54 -4.34
CA LYS A 194 -6.59 5.38 -5.63
C LYS A 194 -6.86 6.61 -6.51
N PRO A 195 -5.85 7.41 -6.88
CA PRO A 195 -6.07 8.61 -7.68
C PRO A 195 -6.53 8.23 -9.09
N GLU A 196 -7.60 8.88 -9.56
CA GLU A 196 -7.96 8.87 -10.98
C GLU A 196 -6.91 9.65 -11.77
N LYS A 197 -6.53 9.12 -12.94
CA LYS A 197 -5.55 9.79 -13.80
C LYS A 197 -6.23 10.97 -14.52
N ASP A 198 -5.72 12.17 -14.30
CA ASP A 198 -6.14 13.37 -15.04
C ASP A 198 -5.95 13.16 -16.56
N PRO A 199 -6.96 13.43 -17.41
CA PRO A 199 -6.82 13.42 -18.86
C PRO A 199 -5.58 14.16 -19.40
N LYS A 200 -5.17 15.27 -18.76
CA LYS A 200 -3.93 15.99 -19.09
C LYS A 200 -2.69 15.16 -18.81
N ALA A 201 -2.64 14.49 -17.66
CA ALA A 201 -1.54 13.59 -17.31
C ALA A 201 -1.47 12.39 -18.26
N ILE A 202 -2.61 11.84 -18.69
CA ILE A 202 -2.68 10.78 -19.71
C ILE A 202 -2.10 11.29 -21.04
N ALA A 203 -2.49 12.48 -21.49
CA ALA A 203 -2.01 13.05 -22.75
C ALA A 203 -0.51 13.39 -22.71
N ALA A 204 0.00 13.87 -21.56
CA ALA A 204 1.42 14.14 -21.36
C ALA A 204 2.25 12.85 -21.31
N ALA A 205 1.76 11.83 -20.61
CA ALA A 205 2.35 10.49 -20.58
C ALA A 205 2.45 9.86 -21.98
N ALA A 206 1.40 9.97 -22.80
CA ALA A 206 1.38 9.44 -24.16
C ALA A 206 2.43 10.09 -25.09
N LYS A 207 2.89 11.31 -24.77
CA LYS A 207 3.94 12.02 -25.51
C LYS A 207 5.34 11.78 -24.95
N ALA A 208 5.45 11.21 -23.75
CA ALA A 208 6.73 10.93 -23.12
C ALA A 208 7.44 9.77 -23.85
N LYS A 209 8.78 9.76 -23.77
CA LYS A 209 9.56 8.63 -24.29
C LYS A 209 9.16 7.38 -23.52
N SER A 210 8.93 6.28 -24.23
CA SER A 210 8.72 4.97 -23.59
C SER A 210 9.96 4.59 -22.80
N VAL A 211 9.78 4.38 -21.49
CA VAL A 211 10.81 3.90 -20.57
C VAL A 211 10.32 2.57 -20.01
N SER A 212 11.11 1.52 -20.18
CA SER A 212 10.78 0.16 -19.75
C SER A 212 11.22 -0.17 -18.32
N TYR A 213 11.82 0.78 -17.60
CA TYR A 213 12.31 0.62 -16.23
C TYR A 213 11.48 1.45 -15.24
N PRO A 214 11.06 0.90 -14.09
CA PRO A 214 11.00 -0.52 -13.76
C PRO A 214 10.05 -1.28 -14.71
N ALA A 215 10.28 -2.58 -14.88
CA ALA A 215 9.52 -3.38 -15.85
C ALA A 215 8.04 -3.52 -15.49
N CYS A 216 7.69 -3.51 -14.19
CA CYS A 216 6.32 -3.31 -13.72
C CYS A 216 6.30 -2.60 -12.36
N GLN A 217 5.12 -2.42 -11.77
CA GLN A 217 4.94 -1.73 -10.48
C GLN A 217 5.33 -2.57 -9.25
N LEU A 218 5.58 -3.87 -9.42
CA LEU A 218 5.96 -4.82 -8.35
C LEU A 218 7.45 -5.15 -8.37
N CYS A 219 8.17 -4.83 -9.45
CA CYS A 219 9.61 -4.96 -9.56
C CYS A 219 10.35 -4.35 -8.35
N VAL A 220 11.33 -5.07 -7.79
CA VAL A 220 12.15 -4.57 -6.67
C VAL A 220 12.91 -3.30 -7.02
N GLU A 221 13.17 -3.07 -8.31
CA GLU A 221 13.70 -1.87 -8.94
C GLU A 221 12.88 -0.60 -8.66
N ASN A 222 11.64 -0.75 -8.19
CA ASN A 222 10.81 0.37 -7.73
C ASN A 222 11.32 0.99 -6.42
N VAL A 223 12.03 0.25 -5.57
CA VAL A 223 12.55 0.78 -4.29
C VAL A 223 13.44 1.99 -4.57
N GLY A 224 13.05 3.16 -4.10
CA GLY A 224 13.82 4.39 -4.35
C GLY A 224 13.54 5.06 -5.70
N TYR A 225 12.66 4.52 -6.55
CA TYR A 225 12.44 5.05 -7.90
C TYR A 225 11.63 6.36 -7.87
N ALA A 226 12.14 7.38 -8.56
CA ALA A 226 11.55 8.73 -8.62
C ALA A 226 10.17 8.80 -9.28
N GLY A 227 9.79 7.77 -10.05
CA GLY A 227 8.57 7.79 -10.83
C GLY A 227 8.66 8.71 -12.05
N ARG A 228 7.54 8.79 -12.74
CA ARG A 228 7.27 9.59 -13.94
C ARG A 228 5.75 9.71 -14.11
N LEU A 229 5.27 10.47 -15.09
CA LEU A 229 3.84 10.72 -15.26
C LEU A 229 3.00 9.45 -15.48
N ASP A 230 3.59 8.43 -16.10
CA ASP A 230 2.98 7.13 -16.39
C ASP A 230 3.30 6.03 -15.36
N HIS A 231 4.26 6.25 -14.45
CA HIS A 231 4.71 5.27 -13.47
C HIS A 231 4.93 5.92 -12.10
N PRO A 232 4.25 5.45 -11.03
CA PRO A 232 4.21 6.18 -9.78
C PRO A 232 5.58 6.26 -9.09
N ALA A 233 5.79 7.31 -8.30
CA ALA A 233 6.98 7.41 -7.44
C ALA A 233 6.94 6.37 -6.32
N ARG A 234 8.12 5.89 -5.97
CA ARG A 234 8.39 4.82 -5.01
C ARG A 234 9.65 5.10 -4.18
N GLN A 235 10.01 6.38 -4.03
CA GLN A 235 11.19 6.79 -3.27
C GLN A 235 11.07 6.45 -1.77
N ASN A 236 9.86 6.45 -1.25
CA ASN A 236 9.49 6.02 0.10
C ASN A 236 9.03 4.54 0.18
N LEU A 237 9.05 3.77 -0.91
CA LEU A 237 8.78 2.32 -0.88
C LEU A 237 9.96 1.58 -0.23
N ARG A 238 9.66 0.61 0.63
CA ARG A 238 10.61 -0.38 1.12
C ARG A 238 10.02 -1.77 0.98
N ILE A 239 10.89 -2.75 0.79
CA ILE A 239 10.54 -4.17 0.63
C ILE A 239 11.42 -4.96 1.61
N VAL A 240 10.80 -5.79 2.43
CA VAL A 240 11.49 -6.68 3.37
C VAL A 240 11.68 -8.04 2.70
N PRO A 241 12.90 -8.58 2.60
CA PRO A 241 13.14 -9.86 1.97
C PRO A 241 12.71 -11.03 2.87
N PHE A 242 12.24 -12.11 2.26
CA PHE A 242 12.03 -13.40 2.93
C PHE A 242 12.22 -14.55 1.93
N VAL A 243 12.33 -15.78 2.43
CA VAL A 243 12.49 -16.98 1.59
C VAL A 243 11.21 -17.78 1.59
N SER A 244 10.80 -18.25 0.40
CA SER A 244 9.61 -19.08 0.23
C SER A 244 9.86 -20.12 -0.86
N ALA A 245 9.65 -21.40 -0.56
CA ALA A 245 9.98 -22.53 -1.43
C ALA A 245 11.40 -22.48 -2.04
N GLY A 246 12.37 -22.01 -1.25
CA GLY A 246 13.79 -21.88 -1.64
C GLY A 246 14.11 -20.69 -2.56
N GLU A 247 13.14 -19.82 -2.84
CA GLU A 247 13.32 -18.61 -3.65
C GLU A 247 13.28 -17.34 -2.80
N GLN A 248 13.86 -16.27 -3.33
CA GLN A 248 13.82 -14.95 -2.70
C GLN A 248 12.52 -14.24 -3.05
N TRP A 249 11.83 -13.76 -2.02
CA TRP A 249 10.60 -13.01 -2.11
C TRP A 249 10.73 -11.70 -1.32
N GLY A 250 9.84 -10.76 -1.62
CA GLY A 250 9.74 -9.47 -0.93
C GLY A 250 8.36 -9.26 -0.36
N LEU A 251 8.29 -8.75 0.87
CA LEU A 251 7.09 -8.26 1.52
C LEU A 251 7.04 -6.74 1.39
N GLN A 252 5.93 -6.23 0.86
CA GLN A 252 5.57 -4.80 0.91
C GLN A 252 4.09 -4.63 1.22
N TYR A 253 3.68 -3.44 1.62
CA TYR A 253 2.27 -3.11 1.74
C TYR A 253 1.67 -2.57 0.43
N SER A 254 0.36 -2.67 0.29
CA SER A 254 -0.39 -1.96 -0.73
C SER A 254 -0.54 -0.49 -0.30
N PRO A 255 -0.23 0.50 -1.17
CA PRO A 255 -0.43 1.91 -0.84
C PRO A 255 -1.92 2.30 -0.76
N TYR A 256 -2.80 1.47 -1.33
CA TYR A 256 -4.26 1.64 -1.39
C TYR A 256 -4.92 0.39 -0.79
N ALA A 257 -4.93 0.30 0.54
CA ALA A 257 -5.35 -0.90 1.25
C ALA A 257 -6.87 -1.12 1.17
N TYR A 258 -7.29 -2.37 1.01
CA TYR A 258 -8.71 -2.76 1.14
C TYR A 258 -9.07 -3.20 2.57
N TYR A 259 -8.10 -3.75 3.28
CA TYR A 259 -8.22 -4.29 4.62
C TYR A 259 -6.95 -4.01 5.43
N SER A 260 -6.99 -4.31 6.73
CA SER A 260 -5.90 -3.99 7.65
C SER A 260 -4.60 -4.67 7.23
N GLN A 261 -3.51 -3.89 7.19
CA GLN A 261 -2.18 -4.36 6.80
C GLN A 261 -2.15 -5.14 5.47
N HIS A 262 -2.96 -4.71 4.48
CA HIS A 262 -2.97 -5.30 3.14
C HIS A 262 -1.56 -5.32 2.54
N CYS A 263 -0.96 -6.51 2.50
CA CYS A 263 0.38 -6.77 2.03
C CYS A 263 0.40 -7.51 0.70
N ILE A 264 1.55 -7.41 0.03
CA ILE A 264 1.86 -8.05 -1.22
C ILE A 264 3.18 -8.79 -1.01
N ALA A 265 3.14 -10.11 -1.18
CA ALA A 265 4.33 -10.94 -1.30
C ALA A 265 4.67 -11.04 -2.80
N LEU A 266 5.85 -10.60 -3.21
CA LEU A 266 6.26 -10.58 -4.62
C LEU A 266 7.56 -11.34 -4.83
N HIS A 267 7.65 -12.05 -5.95
CA HIS A 267 8.90 -12.70 -6.34
C HIS A 267 9.94 -11.63 -6.68
N THR A 268 11.21 -11.78 -6.29
CA THR A 268 12.21 -10.72 -6.54
C THR A 268 12.56 -10.59 -8.01
N GLU A 269 12.44 -11.66 -8.79
CA GLU A 269 12.59 -11.64 -10.24
C GLU A 269 11.24 -11.37 -10.94
N HIS A 270 11.27 -10.64 -12.05
CA HIS A 270 10.08 -10.38 -12.88
C HIS A 270 9.74 -11.61 -13.72
N THR A 271 9.10 -12.59 -13.09
CA THR A 271 8.61 -13.81 -13.73
C THR A 271 7.08 -13.85 -13.71
N PRO A 272 6.41 -14.32 -14.78
CA PRO A 272 4.96 -14.44 -14.78
C PRO A 272 4.44 -15.30 -13.64
N MET A 273 3.23 -14.97 -13.19
CA MET A 273 2.52 -15.71 -12.17
C MET A 273 2.10 -17.09 -12.71
N LYS A 274 2.22 -18.12 -11.87
CA LYS A 274 1.84 -19.49 -12.23
C LYS A 274 1.25 -20.20 -11.02
N ILE A 275 0.12 -20.89 -11.21
CA ILE A 275 -0.48 -21.73 -10.18
C ILE A 275 -0.09 -23.18 -10.45
N ASP A 276 0.77 -23.72 -9.60
CA ASP A 276 1.21 -25.11 -9.62
C ASP A 276 1.51 -25.59 -8.19
N ARG A 277 1.99 -26.83 -8.04
CA ARG A 277 2.38 -27.39 -6.75
C ARG A 277 3.28 -26.46 -5.94
N LYS A 278 4.22 -25.77 -6.58
CA LYS A 278 5.17 -24.87 -5.91
C LYS A 278 4.46 -23.64 -5.36
N CYS A 279 3.48 -23.09 -6.08
CA CYS A 279 2.65 -21.99 -5.59
C CYS A 279 2.00 -22.32 -4.24
N PHE A 280 1.49 -23.54 -4.04
CA PHE A 280 0.90 -23.93 -2.75
C PHE A 280 1.94 -23.99 -1.63
N ALA A 281 3.13 -24.52 -1.92
CA ALA A 281 4.24 -24.50 -0.96
C ALA A 281 4.64 -23.06 -0.61
N GLN A 282 4.69 -22.17 -1.60
CA GLN A 282 5.04 -20.77 -1.38
C GLN A 282 4.04 -20.03 -0.48
N LEU A 283 2.74 -20.27 -0.68
CA LEU A 283 1.68 -19.72 0.17
C LEU A 283 1.80 -20.23 1.62
N LEU A 284 2.04 -21.53 1.82
CA LEU A 284 2.21 -22.08 3.16
C LEU A 284 3.48 -21.58 3.85
N ASP A 285 4.60 -21.47 3.13
CA ASP A 285 5.84 -20.91 3.67
C ASP A 285 5.68 -19.44 4.08
N PHE A 286 4.88 -18.67 3.34
CA PHE A 286 4.51 -17.32 3.75
C PHE A 286 3.77 -17.31 5.08
N VAL A 287 2.74 -18.15 5.25
CA VAL A 287 1.98 -18.22 6.51
C VAL A 287 2.86 -18.71 7.66
N LYS A 288 3.84 -19.61 7.41
CA LYS A 288 4.83 -19.97 8.43
C LYS A 288 5.71 -18.79 8.84
N ALA A 289 6.12 -17.95 7.89
CA ALA A 289 6.91 -16.75 8.17
C ALA A 289 6.09 -15.67 8.90
N PHE A 290 4.82 -15.49 8.51
CA PHE A 290 3.93 -14.46 9.04
C PHE A 290 2.60 -15.07 9.51
N PRO A 291 2.58 -15.76 10.66
CA PRO A 291 1.45 -16.61 11.08
C PRO A 291 0.16 -15.86 11.43
N HIS A 292 0.26 -14.56 11.67
CA HIS A 292 -0.88 -13.68 11.93
C HIS A 292 -1.55 -13.16 10.65
N TYR A 293 -0.95 -13.40 9.48
CA TYR A 293 -1.51 -12.99 8.20
C TYR A 293 -2.15 -14.15 7.44
N PHE A 294 -3.19 -13.84 6.67
CA PHE A 294 -3.61 -14.70 5.58
C PHE A 294 -2.80 -14.36 4.32
N ILE A 295 -2.81 -15.26 3.34
CA ILE A 295 -2.24 -15.04 2.01
C ILE A 295 -3.08 -15.76 0.97
N GLY A 296 -3.20 -15.16 -0.21
CA GLY A 296 -4.00 -15.67 -1.31
C GLY A 296 -3.45 -15.26 -2.66
N SER A 297 -3.88 -15.99 -3.68
CA SER A 297 -3.38 -15.89 -5.04
C SER A 297 -4.56 -15.79 -6.00
N ASN A 298 -4.47 -14.91 -7.00
CA ASN A 298 -5.40 -14.93 -8.12
C ASN A 298 -5.06 -16.12 -9.05
N ALA A 299 -6.03 -16.64 -9.79
CA ALA A 299 -5.75 -17.68 -10.77
C ALA A 299 -4.85 -17.14 -11.89
N ASP A 300 -4.04 -18.02 -12.49
CA ASP A 300 -3.16 -17.72 -13.63
C ASP A 300 -3.91 -17.64 -14.98
N LEU A 301 -5.18 -17.24 -14.93
CA LEU A 301 -6.06 -17.17 -16.09
C LEU A 301 -6.25 -15.71 -16.53
N PRO A 302 -6.22 -15.41 -17.85
CA PRO A 302 -6.34 -14.04 -18.36
C PRO A 302 -7.61 -13.28 -17.95
N ILE A 303 -8.65 -13.98 -17.51
CA ILE A 303 -9.96 -13.43 -17.15
C ILE A 303 -10.17 -13.27 -15.63
N VAL A 304 -9.22 -13.71 -14.80
CA VAL A 304 -9.38 -13.76 -13.34
C VAL A 304 -8.48 -12.71 -12.68
N GLY A 305 -9.11 -11.65 -12.15
CA GLY A 305 -8.45 -10.57 -11.43
C GLY A 305 -7.84 -9.51 -12.34
N GLY A 306 -8.05 -8.23 -12.03
CA GLY A 306 -7.47 -7.08 -12.77
C GLY A 306 -5.96 -6.89 -12.54
N SER A 307 -5.24 -7.96 -12.26
CA SER A 307 -3.90 -7.99 -11.67
C SER A 307 -2.78 -8.15 -12.71
N ILE A 308 -1.59 -7.69 -12.32
CA ILE A 308 -0.35 -7.79 -13.09
C ILE A 308 0.06 -9.28 -13.15
N LEU A 309 -0.47 -10.04 -14.12
CA LEU A 309 -0.10 -11.45 -14.33
C LEU A 309 1.35 -11.62 -14.80
N SER A 310 1.98 -10.53 -15.25
CA SER A 310 3.36 -10.54 -15.72
C SER A 310 4.40 -10.72 -14.61
N HIS A 311 4.02 -10.53 -13.34
CA HIS A 311 4.91 -10.65 -12.18
C HIS A 311 4.24 -11.47 -11.08
N ALA A 312 4.85 -12.59 -10.70
CA ALA A 312 4.40 -13.46 -9.62
C ALA A 312 4.30 -12.71 -8.28
N HIS A 313 3.08 -12.68 -7.74
CA HIS A 313 2.79 -12.06 -6.45
C HIS A 313 1.56 -12.70 -5.81
N PHE A 314 1.46 -12.57 -4.49
CA PHE A 314 0.33 -12.96 -3.66
C PHE A 314 -0.15 -11.76 -2.86
N GLN A 315 -1.42 -11.79 -2.46
CA GLN A 315 -2.05 -10.76 -1.64
C GLN A 315 -2.42 -11.34 -0.28
N GLY A 316 -2.06 -10.62 0.78
CA GLY A 316 -2.27 -11.05 2.15
C GLY A 316 -2.48 -9.88 3.07
N GLY A 317 -2.57 -10.13 4.36
CA GLY A 317 -2.65 -9.08 5.38
C GLY A 317 -3.31 -9.57 6.66
N LEU A 318 -3.67 -8.63 7.53
CA LEU A 318 -4.28 -8.90 8.82
C LEU A 318 -5.79 -8.74 8.75
N ASP A 319 -6.46 -9.73 8.17
CA ASP A 319 -7.93 -9.72 8.10
C ASP A 319 -8.51 -11.14 8.11
N CYS A 320 -9.78 -11.25 8.46
CA CYS A 320 -10.52 -12.50 8.50
C CYS A 320 -11.75 -12.41 7.60
N PHE A 321 -11.65 -12.91 6.37
CA PHE A 321 -12.77 -12.83 5.42
C PHE A 321 -13.94 -13.72 5.84
N PRO A 322 -15.19 -13.33 5.51
CA PRO A 322 -16.38 -14.16 5.77
C PRO A 322 -16.23 -15.61 5.29
N MET A 323 -15.64 -15.83 4.11
CA MET A 323 -15.38 -17.16 3.55
C MET A 323 -14.48 -18.04 4.44
N THR A 324 -13.54 -17.43 5.17
CA THR A 324 -12.64 -18.16 6.07
C THR A 324 -13.36 -18.65 7.33
N GLN A 325 -14.44 -17.97 7.74
CA GLN A 325 -15.25 -18.33 8.90
C GLN A 325 -16.44 -19.23 8.55
N ALA A 326 -16.82 -19.33 7.27
CA ALA A 326 -17.96 -20.13 6.83
C ALA A 326 -17.87 -21.59 7.32
N PRO A 327 -18.95 -22.19 7.85
CA PRO A 327 -18.91 -23.57 8.31
C PRO A 327 -18.78 -24.55 7.15
N VAL A 328 -18.25 -25.75 7.40
CA VAL A 328 -18.32 -26.87 6.46
C VAL A 328 -19.70 -27.50 6.53
N ILE A 329 -20.40 -27.60 5.40
CA ILE A 329 -21.75 -28.17 5.30
C ILE A 329 -21.78 -29.57 4.69
N CYS A 330 -20.75 -29.92 3.91
CA CYS A 330 -20.62 -31.24 3.32
C CYS A 330 -19.18 -31.73 3.51
N PRO A 331 -18.92 -32.58 4.52
CA PRO A 331 -17.63 -33.25 4.66
C PRO A 331 -17.35 -34.12 3.43
N VAL A 332 -16.11 -34.10 2.96
CA VAL A 332 -15.65 -34.89 1.81
C VAL A 332 -14.43 -35.69 2.23
N VAL A 333 -14.36 -36.95 1.81
CA VAL A 333 -13.15 -37.77 1.96
C VAL A 333 -12.51 -37.92 0.59
N ILE A 334 -11.23 -37.57 0.48
CA ILE A 334 -10.48 -37.69 -0.77
C ILE A 334 -9.57 -38.92 -0.63
N PRO A 335 -9.72 -39.95 -1.48
CA PRO A 335 -8.93 -41.16 -1.39
C PRO A 335 -7.41 -40.89 -1.42
N GLY A 336 -6.68 -41.49 -0.48
CA GLY A 336 -5.23 -41.29 -0.28
C GLY A 336 -4.86 -40.09 0.60
N PHE A 337 -5.84 -39.29 1.02
CA PHE A 337 -5.71 -38.15 1.91
C PHE A 337 -6.68 -38.23 3.09
N GLU A 338 -6.94 -39.44 3.60
CA GLU A 338 -7.84 -39.68 4.73
C GLU A 338 -7.37 -38.99 6.03
N ASP A 339 -6.10 -38.59 6.09
CA ASP A 339 -5.48 -37.81 7.15
C ASP A 339 -5.76 -36.30 7.07
N VAL A 340 -6.29 -35.80 5.95
CA VAL A 340 -6.62 -34.39 5.73
C VAL A 340 -8.13 -34.19 5.80
N THR A 341 -8.58 -33.32 6.70
CA THR A 341 -10.00 -32.97 6.80
C THR A 341 -10.40 -32.10 5.62
N CYS A 342 -11.39 -32.54 4.84
CA CYS A 342 -11.88 -31.82 3.67
C CYS A 342 -13.39 -31.59 3.74
N GLY A 343 -13.87 -30.52 3.13
CA GLY A 343 -15.31 -30.31 2.98
C GLY A 343 -15.71 -29.05 2.22
N ILE A 344 -16.94 -29.06 1.72
CA ILE A 344 -17.57 -27.92 1.05
C ILE A 344 -18.10 -26.97 2.11
N VAL A 345 -17.76 -25.69 1.99
CA VAL A 345 -18.18 -24.64 2.92
C VAL A 345 -19.51 -23.99 2.51
N ASP A 346 -20.23 -23.46 3.49
CA ASP A 346 -21.46 -22.69 3.28
C ASP A 346 -21.14 -21.33 2.66
N TRP A 347 -20.95 -21.32 1.35
CA TRP A 347 -20.54 -20.15 0.59
C TRP A 347 -21.27 -20.14 -0.75
N PRO A 348 -21.65 -18.95 -1.30
CA PRO A 348 -22.42 -18.86 -2.54
C PRO A 348 -21.68 -19.38 -3.78
N MET A 349 -20.37 -19.67 -3.66
CA MET A 349 -19.53 -20.26 -4.71
C MET A 349 -18.95 -21.59 -4.22
N SER A 350 -18.64 -22.49 -5.15
CA SER A 350 -17.98 -23.77 -4.86
C SER A 350 -16.61 -23.55 -4.23
N VAL A 351 -16.49 -23.85 -2.93
CA VAL A 351 -15.25 -23.69 -2.16
C VAL A 351 -14.98 -24.98 -1.39
N LEU A 352 -13.79 -25.54 -1.60
CA LEU A 352 -13.29 -26.69 -0.85
C LEU A 352 -12.34 -26.18 0.23
N ARG A 353 -12.64 -26.49 1.49
CA ARG A 353 -11.72 -26.31 2.61
C ARG A 353 -10.95 -27.60 2.82
N ILE A 354 -9.63 -27.49 2.96
CA ILE A 354 -8.74 -28.56 3.39
C ILE A 354 -7.99 -28.13 4.65
N CYS A 355 -7.88 -29.00 5.64
CA CYS A 355 -7.21 -28.74 6.91
C CYS A 355 -6.41 -29.98 7.33
N GLY A 356 -5.16 -29.76 7.72
CA GLY A 356 -4.24 -30.83 8.11
C GLY A 356 -3.01 -30.24 8.79
N GLU A 357 -2.27 -31.09 9.50
CA GLU A 357 -1.09 -30.68 10.29
C GLU A 357 0.19 -30.66 9.45
N GLU A 358 0.28 -31.51 8.42
CA GLU A 358 1.47 -31.64 7.58
C GLU A 358 1.35 -30.78 6.30
N CYS A 359 2.21 -29.77 6.16
CA CYS A 359 2.18 -28.88 4.99
C CYS A 359 2.38 -29.62 3.66
N GLU A 360 3.27 -30.61 3.59
CA GLU A 360 3.49 -31.38 2.36
C GLU A 360 2.24 -32.16 1.94
N ARG A 361 1.45 -32.67 2.89
CA ARG A 361 0.16 -33.30 2.62
C ARG A 361 -0.85 -32.31 2.05
N LEU A 362 -0.93 -31.10 2.63
CA LEU A 362 -1.79 -30.04 2.11
C LEU A 362 -1.39 -29.62 0.69
N VAL A 363 -0.09 -29.48 0.42
CA VAL A 363 0.44 -29.16 -0.91
C VAL A 363 0.09 -30.26 -1.92
N ALA A 364 0.32 -31.52 -1.55
CA ALA A 364 0.02 -32.66 -2.41
C ALA A 364 -1.47 -32.77 -2.74
N LEU A 365 -2.34 -32.54 -1.75
CA LEU A 365 -3.78 -32.55 -1.96
C LEU A 365 -4.25 -31.37 -2.82
N ALA A 366 -3.75 -30.16 -2.55
CA ALA A 366 -4.09 -28.97 -3.32
C ALA A 366 -3.66 -29.11 -4.79
N ASP A 367 -2.48 -29.68 -5.06
CA ASP A 367 -2.04 -30.00 -6.42
C ASP A 367 -2.93 -31.06 -7.07
N ALA A 368 -3.29 -32.14 -6.36
CA ALA A 368 -4.20 -33.15 -6.90
C ALA A 368 -5.57 -32.55 -7.28
N VAL A 369 -6.13 -31.67 -6.45
CA VAL A 369 -7.37 -30.94 -6.73
C VAL A 369 -7.20 -30.01 -7.94
N LEU A 370 -6.08 -29.28 -8.03
CA LEU A 370 -5.77 -28.41 -9.17
C LEU A 370 -5.67 -29.21 -10.49
N GLN A 371 -4.99 -30.36 -10.48
CA GLN A 371 -4.89 -31.22 -11.66
C GLN A 371 -6.27 -31.76 -12.07
N ALA A 372 -7.07 -32.22 -11.11
CA ALA A 372 -8.43 -32.67 -11.37
C ALA A 372 -9.29 -31.55 -11.97
N TRP A 373 -9.19 -30.33 -11.44
CA TRP A 373 -9.92 -29.17 -11.95
C TRP A 373 -9.50 -28.79 -13.38
N ARG A 374 -8.20 -28.82 -13.68
CA ARG A 374 -7.68 -28.53 -15.03
C ARG A 374 -8.04 -29.58 -16.07
N GLN A 375 -8.26 -30.82 -15.64
CA GLN A 375 -8.64 -31.93 -16.52
C GLN A 375 -10.17 -32.12 -16.60
N TYR A 376 -10.92 -31.41 -15.76
CA TYR A 376 -12.36 -31.55 -15.70
C TYR A 376 -13.01 -30.94 -16.94
N SER A 377 -13.83 -31.75 -17.61
CA SER A 377 -14.60 -31.35 -18.78
C SER A 377 -16.04 -31.79 -18.56
N ASP A 378 -16.97 -30.86 -18.72
CA ASP A 378 -18.41 -31.12 -18.74
C ASP A 378 -19.05 -30.31 -19.87
N PRO A 379 -19.07 -30.87 -21.10
CA PRO A 379 -19.65 -30.20 -22.26
C PRO A 379 -21.13 -29.85 -22.09
N ALA A 380 -21.88 -30.59 -21.26
CA ALA A 380 -23.30 -30.29 -20.99
C ALA A 380 -23.46 -28.98 -20.21
N MET A 381 -22.48 -28.68 -19.36
CA MET A 381 -22.37 -27.43 -18.59
C MET A 381 -21.48 -26.37 -19.27
N LYS A 382 -21.03 -26.63 -20.52
CA LYS A 382 -20.10 -25.78 -21.29
C LYS A 382 -18.75 -25.56 -20.60
N ILE A 383 -18.28 -26.55 -19.85
CA ILE A 383 -16.95 -26.62 -19.26
C ILE A 383 -16.13 -27.57 -20.14
N PHE A 384 -14.95 -27.15 -20.62
CA PHE A 384 -14.19 -27.90 -21.61
C PHE A 384 -12.80 -28.25 -21.13
#